data_AF-A0A135W9W4-F1
#
_entry.id   AF-A0A135W9W4-F1
#
_cell.length_a   1.000
_cell.length_b   1.000
_cell.length_c   1.000
_cell.angle_alpha   90.00
_cell.angle_beta   90.00
_cell.angle_gamma   90.00
#
_symmetry.space_group_name_H-M   'P 1'
#
loop_
_entity.id
_entity.type
_entity.pdbx_description
1 polymer ?
#
loop_
_entity_poly.entity_id
_entity_poly.type
_entity_poly.pdbx_seq_one_letter_code
_entity_poly.pdbx_strand_id
1 'polypeptide(L)' 'MNIYKFIFYIHILGICLPVTLTYIFFFEVFTGQSIRPISIIIMALGYAVMVKMNPVFHYLWEKWTDDGKRKK' A
#
# COMPACT_ATOMS: atom_id res chain seq x y z
N MET A 1 16.20 -17.78 -8.40
CA MET A 1 15.82 -16.35 -8.25
C MET A 1 16.73 -15.74 -7.19
N ASN A 2 17.34 -14.57 -7.44
CA ASN A 2 18.31 -13.97 -6.51
C ASN A 2 17.57 -13.41 -5.28
N ILE A 3 18.13 -13.58 -4.07
CA ILE A 3 17.50 -13.16 -2.79
C ILE A 3 17.10 -11.69 -2.79
N TYR A 4 17.93 -10.84 -3.40
CA TYR A 4 17.65 -9.40 -3.54
C TYR A 4 16.38 -9.11 -4.37
N LYS A 5 16.15 -9.87 -5.45
CA LYS A 5 14.93 -9.73 -6.26
C LYS A 5 13.69 -10.15 -5.48
N PHE A 6 13.80 -11.20 -4.67
CA PHE A 6 12.70 -11.67 -3.83
C PHE A 6 12.27 -10.63 -2.78
N ILE A 7 13.24 -10.00 -2.10
CA ILE A 7 12.98 -8.93 -1.12
C ILE A 7 12.32 -7.72 -1.81
N PHE A 8 12.75 -7.37 -3.02
CA PHE A 8 12.13 -6.31 -3.80
C PHE A 8 10.64 -6.62 -4.12
N TYR A 9 10.32 -7.86 -4.50
CA TYR A 9 8.92 -8.26 -4.69
C TYR A 9 8.09 -8.21 -3.39
N ILE A 10 8.68 -8.54 -2.24
CA ILE A 10 8.00 -8.39 -0.94
C ILE A 10 7.63 -6.93 -0.69
N HIS A 11 8.54 -5.99 -0.98
CA HIS A 11 8.23 -4.57 -0.87
C HIS A 11 7.11 -4.13 -1.81
N ILE A 12 7.08 -4.62 -3.05
CA ILE A 12 5.97 -4.33 -3.97
C ILE A 12 4.65 -4.91 -3.46
N LEU A 13 4.66 -6.15 -2.97
CA LEU A 13 3.48 -6.78 -2.37
C LEU A 13 2.99 -6.00 -1.14
N GLY A 14 3.91 -5.49 -0.31
CA GLY A 14 3.57 -4.61 0.81
C GLY A 14 2.86 -3.32 0.40
N ILE A 15 3.02 -2.85 -0.85
CA ILE A 15 2.26 -1.72 -1.41
C ILE A 15 0.93 -2.19 -1.98
N CYS A 16 0.92 -3.32 -2.67
CA CYS A 16 -0.26 -3.85 -3.36
C CYS A 16 -1.34 -4.35 -2.39
N LEU A 17 -0.94 -4.96 -1.27
CA LEU A 17 -1.86 -5.55 -0.29
C LEU A 17 -2.79 -4.50 0.34
N PRO A 18 -2.31 -3.37 0.90
CA PRO A 18 -3.21 -2.35 1.47
C PRO A 18 -4.10 -1.69 0.42
N VAL A 19 -3.60 -1.48 -0.80
CA VAL A 19 -4.39 -0.93 -1.91
C VAL A 19 -5.53 -1.88 -2.29
N THR A 20 -5.24 -3.18 -2.38
CA THR A 20 -6.26 -4.20 -2.66
C THR A 20 -7.30 -4.25 -1.53
N LEU A 21 -6.84 -4.20 -0.27
CA LEU A 21 -7.71 -4.13 0.91
C LEU A 21 -8.64 -2.93 0.88
N THR A 22 -8.16 -1.75 0.47
CA THR A 22 -9.05 -0.58 0.32
C THR A 22 -10.11 -0.79 -0.74
N TYR A 23 -9.75 -1.44 -1.85
CA TYR A 23 -10.71 -1.69 -2.93
C TYR A 23 -11.81 -2.66 -2.49
N ILE A 24 -11.43 -3.71 -1.77
CA ILE A 24 -12.37 -4.67 -1.17
C ILE A 24 -13.26 -3.95 -0.15
N PHE A 25 -12.67 -3.11 0.71
CA PHE A 25 -13.43 -2.31 1.67
C PHE A 25 -14.49 -1.43 0.98
N PHE A 26 -14.13 -0.70 -0.07
CA PHE A 26 -15.10 0.08 -0.83
C PHE A 26 -16.17 -0.80 -1.48
N PHE A 27 -15.79 -1.95 -2.05
CA PHE A 27 -16.75 -2.89 -2.62
C PHE A 27 -17.75 -3.42 -1.58
N GLU A 28 -17.29 -3.76 -0.38
CA GLU A 28 -18.14 -4.18 0.74
C GLU A 28 -19.08 -3.06 1.20
N VAL A 29 -18.58 -1.82 1.27
CA VAL A 29 -19.41 -0.63 1.56
C VAL A 29 -20.53 -0.48 0.51
N PHE A 30 -20.20 -0.56 -0.77
CA PHE A 30 -21.18 -0.38 -1.86
C PHE A 30 -22.19 -1.53 -1.96
N THR A 31 -21.78 -2.75 -1.63
CA THR A 31 -22.65 -3.94 -1.64
C THR A 31 -23.45 -4.10 -0.35
N GLY A 32 -23.31 -3.18 0.62
CA GLY A 32 -24.02 -3.22 1.89
C GLY A 32 -23.60 -4.39 2.80
N GLN A 33 -22.42 -4.95 2.56
CA GLN A 33 -21.88 -6.05 3.36
C GLN A 33 -21.44 -5.55 4.73
N SER A 34 -21.55 -6.41 5.75
CA SER A 34 -21.16 -6.06 7.11
C SER A 34 -19.64 -6.00 7.22
N ILE A 35 -19.12 -4.78 7.35
CA ILE A 35 -17.69 -4.52 7.49
C ILE A 35 -17.26 -4.90 8.89
N ARG A 36 -16.39 -5.91 8.99
CA ARG A 36 -15.83 -6.32 10.27
C ARG A 36 -14.80 -5.27 10.73
N PRO A 37 -14.85 -4.80 11.99
CA PRO A 37 -13.90 -3.82 12.51
C PRO A 37 -12.43 -4.26 12.39
N ILE A 38 -12.20 -5.57 12.46
CA ILE A 38 -10.88 -6.19 12.29
C ILE A 38 -10.29 -5.88 10.90
N SER A 39 -11.12 -5.86 9.84
CA SER A 39 -10.67 -5.53 8.48
C SER A 39 -10.12 -4.11 8.40
N ILE A 40 -10.74 -3.17 9.11
CA ILE A 40 -10.29 -1.77 9.19
C ILE A 40 -8.94 -1.68 9.92
N ILE A 41 -8.79 -2.40 11.03
CA ILE A 41 -7.53 -2.43 11.80
C ILE A 41 -6.40 -3.00 10.95
N ILE A 42 -6.64 -4.12 10.25
CA ILE A 42 -5.65 -4.75 9.36
C ILE A 42 -5.27 -3.80 8.22
N MET A 43 -6.25 -3.12 7.63
CA MET A 43 -6.01 -2.12 6.58
C MET A 43 -5.13 -0.97 7.12
N ALA A 44 -5.48 -0.41 8.27
CA ALA A 44 -4.71 0.68 8.90
C ALA A 44 -3.27 0.25 9.24
N LEU A 45 -3.08 -0.95 9.79
CA LEU A 45 -1.74 -1.50 10.04
C LEU A 45 -0.97 -1.75 8.75
N GLY A 46 -1.62 -2.26 7.70
CA GLY A 46 -1.02 -2.45 6.39
C GLY A 46 -0.48 -1.15 5.80
N TYR A 47 -1.26 -0.06 5.90
CA TYR A 47 -0.80 1.28 5.51
C TYR A 47 0.32 1.80 6.41
N ALA A 48 0.24 1.61 7.72
CA ALA A 48 1.29 2.04 8.63
C ALA A 48 2.64 1.36 8.33
N VAL A 49 2.62 0.05 8.03
CA VAL A 49 3.81 -0.71 7.62
C VAL A 49 4.30 -0.24 6.25
N MET A 50 3.39 -0.01 5.28
CA MET A 50 3.77 0.53 3.97
C MET A 50 4.50 1.87 4.11
N VAL A 51 3.94 2.80 4.89
CA VAL A 51 4.50 4.14 5.04
C VAL A 51 5.79 4.14 5.87
N LYS A 52 5.95 3.26 6.85
CA LYS A 52 7.10 3.30 7.77
C LYS A 52 8.26 2.39 7.37
N MET A 53 7.97 1.24 6.77
CA MET A 53 8.97 0.18 6.57
C MET A 53 9.29 -0.11 5.10
N ASN A 54 8.63 0.55 4.16
CA ASN A 54 8.80 0.26 2.74
C ASN A 54 9.68 1.31 2.04
N PRO A 55 11.00 1.06 1.88
CA PRO A 55 11.89 1.99 1.20
C PRO A 55 11.51 2.19 -0.28
N VAL A 56 10.89 1.18 -0.92
CA VAL A 56 10.42 1.30 -2.30
C VAL A 56 9.26 2.30 -2.38
N PHE A 57 8.35 2.29 -1.40
CA PHE A 57 7.27 3.27 -1.34
C PHE A 57 7.81 4.69 -1.17
N HIS A 58 8.75 4.90 -0.23
CA HIS A 58 9.39 6.20 -0.05
C HIS A 58 10.10 6.68 -1.30
N TYR A 59 10.85 5.80 -1.97
CA TYR A 59 11.55 6.14 -3.21
C TYR A 59 10.57 6.57 -4.32
N LEU A 60 9.46 5.84 -4.48
CA LEU A 60 8.42 6.19 -5.44
C LEU A 60 7.70 7.50 -5.08
N TRP A 61 7.42 7.71 -3.79
CA TRP A 61 6.75 8.91 -3.29
C TRP A 61 7.63 10.16 -3.46
N GLU A 62 8.90 10.08 -3.11
CA GLU A 62 9.88 11.14 -3.29
C GLU A 62 10.03 11.46 -4.78
N LYS A 63 10.18 10.44 -5.63
CA LYS A 63 10.25 10.64 -7.08
C LYS A 63 9.01 11.32 -7.64
N TRP A 64 7.81 10.88 -7.24
CA TRP A 64 6.56 11.47 -7.69
C TRP A 64 6.39 12.92 -7.23
N THR A 65 6.78 13.23 -5.99
CA THR A 65 6.69 14.59 -5.44
C THR A 65 7.78 15.53 -5.98
N ASP A 66 8.96 15.03 -6.30
CA ASP A 66 10.06 15.81 -6.90
C ASP A 66 9.85 16.08 -8.40
N ASP A 67 9.35 15.10 -9.16
CA ASP A 67 8.90 15.31 -10.55
C ASP A 67 7.76 16.35 -10.63
N GLY A 68 6.89 16.39 -9.61
CA GLY A 68 5.85 17.42 -9.48
C GLY A 68 6.40 18.84 -9.28
N LYS A 69 7.63 18.99 -8.75
CA LYS A 69 8.30 20.29 -8.61
C LYS A 69 9.05 20.73 -9.87
N ARG A 70 9.57 19.80 -10.67
CA ARG A 70 10.25 20.14 -11.95
C ARG A 70 9.29 20.56 -13.08
N LYS A 71 8.00 20.25 -12.95
CA LYS A 71 6.96 20.64 -13.90
C LYS A 71 6.22 21.92 -13.52
N LYS A 72 6.60 22.58 -12.43
CA LYS A 72 6.15 23.93 -12.05
C LYS A 72 7.24 24.94 -12.37
#